data_AF-A0A0F8FDR0-F1
#
_entry.id   AF-A0A0F8FDR0-F1
#
_cell.length_a   1.000
_cell.length_b   1.000
_cell.length_c   1.000
_cell.angle_alpha   90.00
_cell.angle_beta   90.00
_cell.angle_gamma   90.00
#
_symmetry.space_group_name_H-M   'P 1'
#
loop_
_entity.id
_entity.type
_entity.pdbx_description
1 polymer ?
#
loop_
_entity_poly.entity_id
_entity_poly.type
_entity_poly.pdbx_seq_one_letter_code
_entity_poly.pdbx_strand_id
1 'polypeptide(L)'
;MQVLKEWGVIMPELIEYEPGTHFPEVIGGTLDESSPAWPKPTRTGKGAPNVIFFILDDVGYGQMSVFGGLCETLNLEQLANGACATSTTSLWPAETCLTPCLTSLEFSG
;
A
#
# COMPACT_ATOMS: atom_id res chain seq x y z
N MET A 1 -21.34 -1.22 -7.36
CA MET A 1 -21.78 -1.60 -5.99
C MET A 1 -22.92 -2.63 -5.97
N GLN A 2 -23.73 -2.78 -7.03
CA GLN A 2 -24.80 -3.79 -7.11
C GLN A 2 -24.28 -5.24 -7.30
N VAL A 3 -23.24 -5.42 -8.13
CA VAL A 3 -22.68 -6.74 -8.50
C VAL A 3 -22.10 -7.52 -7.31
N LEU A 4 -21.63 -6.82 -6.26
CA LEU A 4 -20.98 -7.45 -5.12
C LEU A 4 -21.95 -8.09 -4.12
N LYS A 5 -23.24 -7.69 -4.15
CA LYS A 5 -24.28 -8.28 -3.28
C LYS A 5 -24.79 -9.63 -3.80
N GLU A 6 -24.72 -9.88 -5.11
CA GLU A 6 -25.18 -11.13 -5.74
C GLU A 6 -24.26 -12.33 -5.46
N TRP A 7 -22.99 -12.09 -5.12
CA TRP A 7 -21.97 -13.14 -4.95
C TRP A 7 -21.79 -13.63 -3.50
N GLY A 8 -22.70 -13.29 -2.58
CA GLY A 8 -22.62 -13.75 -1.18
C GLY A 8 -21.36 -13.28 -0.43
N VAL A 9 -20.64 -12.30 -0.97
CA VAL A 9 -19.50 -11.68 -0.31
C VAL A 9 -20.04 -10.73 0.75
N ILE A 10 -20.10 -11.20 1.99
CA ILE A 10 -20.30 -10.36 3.17
C ILE A 10 -19.04 -9.49 3.28
N MET A 11 -19.06 -8.29 2.69
CA MET A 11 -18.10 -7.27 3.09
C MET A 11 -18.48 -6.89 4.53
N PRO A 12 -17.65 -7.20 5.54
CA PRO A 12 -17.95 -6.73 6.89
C PRO A 12 -18.12 -5.22 6.84
N GLU A 13 -19.13 -4.72 7.55
CA GLU A 13 -19.33 -3.30 7.72
C GLU A 13 -18.04 -2.70 8.30
N LEU A 14 -17.45 -1.71 7.61
CA LEU A 14 -16.18 -1.11 8.02
C LEU A 14 -16.43 -0.23 9.25
N ILE A 15 -15.99 -0.69 10.42
CA ILE A 15 -16.16 0.04 11.69
C ILE A 15 -14.96 0.95 11.90
N GLU A 16 -15.16 2.27 11.75
CA GLU A 16 -14.11 3.27 11.97
C GLU A 16 -14.25 3.95 13.34
N TYR A 17 -13.14 4.20 14.04
CA TYR A 17 -13.09 4.94 15.31
C TYR A 17 -12.13 6.13 15.26
N GLU A 18 -12.38 7.15 16.07
CA GLU A 18 -11.53 8.35 16.07
C GLU A 18 -10.15 8.03 16.69
N PRO A 19 -9.03 8.35 16.03
CA PRO A 19 -7.69 8.11 16.59
C PRO A 19 -7.51 8.76 17.97
N GLY A 20 -6.99 8.00 18.93
CA GLY A 20 -6.80 8.46 20.32
C GLY A 20 -7.97 8.17 21.26
N THR A 21 -9.07 7.58 20.77
CA THR A 21 -10.12 7.02 21.64
C THR A 21 -9.86 5.55 21.96
N HIS A 22 -10.61 5.02 22.94
CA HIS A 22 -10.62 3.58 23.23
C HIS A 22 -11.14 2.79 22.03
N PHE A 23 -10.61 1.58 21.82
CA PHE A 23 -11.05 0.66 20.79
C PHE A 23 -12.53 0.27 21.02
N PRO A 24 -13.45 0.50 20.07
CA PRO A 24 -14.88 0.35 20.34
C PRO A 24 -15.36 -1.11 20.39
N GLU A 25 -14.54 -2.04 19.92
CA GLU A 25 -14.91 -3.42 19.62
C GLU A 25 -14.29 -4.44 20.58
N VAL A 26 -14.54 -5.73 20.35
CA VAL A 26 -14.13 -6.84 21.21
C VAL A 26 -12.80 -7.43 20.75
N ILE A 27 -11.85 -7.53 21.67
CA ILE A 27 -10.60 -8.27 21.47
C ILE A 27 -10.77 -9.63 22.16
N GLY A 28 -11.06 -10.67 21.36
CA GLY A 28 -11.20 -12.05 21.82
C GLY A 28 -9.86 -12.79 21.92
N GLY A 29 -9.89 -14.01 22.44
CA GLY A 29 -8.70 -14.88 22.44
C GLY A 29 -8.44 -15.55 21.09
N THR A 30 -9.47 -15.58 20.25
CA THR A 30 -9.46 -16.16 18.90
C THR A 30 -10.07 -15.17 17.89
N LEU A 31 -9.82 -15.40 16.59
CA LEU A 31 -10.33 -14.55 15.52
C LEU A 31 -11.86 -14.52 15.48
N ASP A 32 -12.51 -15.65 15.76
CA ASP A 32 -13.97 -15.78 15.72
C ASP A 32 -14.68 -14.99 16.85
N GLU A 33 -13.96 -14.69 17.92
CA GLU A 33 -14.45 -13.94 19.08
C GLU A 33 -14.10 -12.44 19.01
N SER A 34 -13.31 -12.03 18.01
CA SER A 34 -12.82 -10.66 17.88
C SER A 34 -13.61 -9.91 16.81
N SER A 35 -14.02 -8.67 17.12
CA SER A 35 -14.62 -7.78 16.13
C SER A 35 -13.60 -6.76 15.61
N PRO A 36 -13.50 -6.56 14.28
CA PRO A 36 -12.49 -5.68 13.73
C PRO A 36 -12.98 -4.22 13.69
N ALA A 37 -12.13 -3.29 14.12
CA ALA A 37 -12.35 -1.86 13.94
C ALA A 37 -11.04 -1.15 13.57
N TRP A 38 -11.14 -0.09 12.78
CA TRP A 38 -9.99 0.62 12.20
C TRP A 38 -10.01 2.09 12.62
N PRO A 39 -8.84 2.69 12.90
CA PRO A 39 -8.79 4.12 13.13
C PRO A 39 -9.22 4.84 11.85
N LYS A 40 -10.11 5.82 11.99
CA LYS A 40 -10.64 6.62 10.91
C LYS A 40 -9.47 7.31 10.19
N PRO A 41 -9.27 7.04 8.89
CA PRO A 41 -8.19 7.68 8.16
C PRO A 41 -8.49 9.17 8.00
N THR A 42 -7.45 10.00 8.09
CA THR A 42 -7.53 11.41 7.72
C THR A 42 -7.80 11.51 6.23
N ARG A 43 -9.06 11.80 5.88
CA ARG A 43 -9.48 11.96 4.48
C ARG A 43 -9.16 13.37 4.01
N THR A 44 -8.61 13.48 2.81
CA THR A 44 -8.33 14.76 2.19
C THR A 44 -9.61 15.46 1.75
N GLY A 45 -9.58 16.81 1.71
CA GLY A 45 -10.71 17.61 1.25
C GLY A 45 -10.97 17.46 -0.26
N LYS A 46 -12.17 17.85 -0.71
CA LYS A 46 -12.50 17.88 -2.14
C LYS A 46 -11.52 18.79 -2.89
N GLY A 47 -10.85 18.27 -3.91
CA GLY A 47 -9.89 19.00 -4.73
C GLY A 47 -8.41 18.79 -4.35
N ALA A 48 -8.11 18.01 -3.31
CA ALA A 48 -6.75 17.59 -3.04
C ALA A 48 -6.21 16.67 -4.15
N PRO A 49 -4.90 16.74 -4.50
CA PRO A 49 -4.31 15.84 -5.48
C PRO A 49 -4.35 14.39 -4.96
N ASN A 50 -4.56 13.45 -5.88
CA ASN A 50 -4.46 12.02 -5.57
C ASN A 50 -2.99 11.63 -5.57
N VAL A 51 -2.50 11.08 -4.46
CA VAL A 51 -1.13 10.57 -4.32
C VAL A 51 -1.23 9.06 -4.16
N ILE A 52 -0.47 8.31 -4.98
CA ILE A 52 -0.41 6.85 -4.94
C ILE A 52 1.03 6.46 -4.61
N PHE A 53 1.22 5.70 -3.54
CA PHE A 53 2.52 5.11 -3.18
C PHE A 53 2.49 3.60 -3.44
N PHE A 54 3.50 3.12 -4.17
CA PHE A 54 3.75 1.69 -4.33
C PHE A 54 4.86 1.30 -3.37
N ILE A 55 4.53 0.53 -2.33
CA ILE A 55 5.51 -0.04 -1.41
C ILE A 55 5.63 -1.52 -1.76
N LEU A 56 6.83 -1.91 -2.19
CA LEU A 56 7.14 -3.29 -2.54
C LEU A 56 8.03 -3.87 -1.45
N ASP A 57 7.60 -4.98 -0.89
CA ASP A 57 8.32 -5.70 0.17
C ASP A 57 9.27 -6.73 -0.45
N ASP A 58 10.49 -6.84 0.09
CA ASP A 58 11.56 -7.73 -0.41
C ASP A 58 11.91 -7.63 -1.92
N VAL A 59 11.49 -6.55 -2.59
CA VAL A 59 11.84 -6.30 -4.00
C VAL A 59 13.12 -5.49 -4.09
N GLY A 60 14.21 -6.16 -4.44
CA GLY A 60 15.49 -5.56 -4.78
C GLY A 60 15.46 -4.81 -6.11
N TYR A 61 16.33 -3.80 -6.23
CA TYR A 61 16.45 -2.94 -7.41
C TYR A 61 16.56 -3.69 -8.74
N GLY A 62 17.38 -4.75 -8.79
CA GLY A 62 17.63 -5.54 -10.00
C GLY A 62 16.50 -6.50 -10.40
N GLN A 63 15.37 -6.50 -9.70
CA GLN A 63 14.26 -7.38 -10.03
C GLN A 63 13.33 -6.78 -11.08
N MET A 64 13.04 -5.47 -11.05
CA MET A 64 12.05 -4.86 -11.94
C MET A 64 12.66 -4.34 -13.25
N SER A 65 12.01 -4.62 -14.39
CA SER A 65 12.46 -4.19 -15.72
C SER A 65 12.55 -2.67 -15.91
N VAL A 66 11.73 -1.88 -15.20
CA VAL A 66 11.80 -0.39 -15.16
C VAL A 66 13.19 0.12 -14.79
N PHE A 67 13.93 -0.66 -13.98
CA PHE A 67 15.28 -0.34 -13.52
C PHE A 67 16.36 -1.21 -14.17
N GLY A 68 16.01 -1.98 -15.20
CA GLY A 68 16.90 -2.89 -15.92
C GLY A 68 16.97 -4.31 -15.32
N GLY A 69 16.00 -4.70 -14.49
CA GLY A 69 15.88 -6.05 -13.94
C GLY A 69 15.27 -7.08 -14.90
N LEU A 70 15.32 -8.36 -14.51
CA LEU A 70 14.86 -9.48 -15.34
C LEU A 70 13.34 -9.73 -15.29
N CYS A 71 12.63 -9.22 -14.28
CA CYS A 71 11.19 -9.39 -14.15
C CYS A 71 10.47 -8.33 -14.99
N GLU A 72 9.71 -8.77 -15.99
CA GLU A 72 8.92 -7.89 -16.85
C GLU A 72 7.79 -7.22 -16.06
N THR A 73 7.82 -5.89 -15.99
CA THR A 73 6.86 -5.06 -15.25
C THR A 73 6.20 -4.03 -16.16
N LEU A 74 5.55 -4.50 -17.22
CA LEU A 74 5.00 -3.68 -18.32
C LEU A 74 4.12 -2.50 -17.86
N ASN A 75 3.29 -2.70 -16.82
CA ASN A 75 2.44 -1.64 -16.29
C ASN A 75 3.25 -0.55 -15.57
N LEU A 76 4.31 -0.94 -14.86
CA LEU A 76 5.21 0.02 -14.19
C LEU A 76 6.09 0.74 -15.21
N GLU A 77 6.45 0.09 -16.33
CA GLU A 77 7.18 0.72 -17.44
C GLU A 77 6.34 1.80 -18.12
N GLN A 78 5.08 1.51 -18.43
CA GLN A 78 4.16 2.51 -18.99
C GLN A 78 4.01 3.71 -18.06
N LEU A 79 3.94 3.45 -16.77
CA LEU A 79 3.81 4.46 -15.74
C LEU A 79 5.09 5.31 -15.61
N ALA A 80 6.26 4.68 -15.66
CA ALA A 80 7.56 5.36 -15.64
C ALA A 80 7.81 6.19 -16.92
N ASN A 81 7.29 5.79 -18.08
CA ASN A 81 7.43 6.56 -19.32
C ASN A 81 6.68 7.91 -19.28
N GLY A 82 5.69 8.05 -18.41
CA GLY A 82 4.97 9.31 -18.15
C GLY A 82 5.44 10.06 -16.92
N ALA A 83 6.52 9.62 -16.26
CA ALA A 83 6.92 10.07 -14.93
C ALA A 83 8.45 10.11 -14.78
N CYS A 84 8.94 10.64 -13.66
CA CYS A 84 10.32 10.47 -13.28
C CYS A 84 10.44 9.24 -12.37
N ALA A 85 11.13 8.21 -12.83
CA ALA A 85 11.47 7.05 -12.01
C ALA A 85 12.85 7.25 -11.37
N THR A 86 12.88 7.40 -10.05
CA THR A 86 14.14 7.58 -9.30
C THR A 86 14.29 6.48 -8.26
N SER A 87 15.42 5.78 -8.29
CA SER A 87 15.81 4.85 -7.24
C SER A 87 16.91 5.46 -6.38
N THR A 88 16.68 5.57 -5.07
CA THR A 88 17.74 5.93 -4.12
C THR A 88 18.11 4.68 -3.32
N THR A 89 19.16 3.97 -3.74
CA THR A 89 19.69 2.84 -2.97
C THR A 89 20.62 3.37 -1.89
N SER A 90 20.14 3.51 -0.65
CA SER A 90 21.02 3.70 0.50
C SER A 90 21.57 2.35 0.95
N LEU A 91 22.83 2.07 0.63
CA LEU A 91 23.57 0.93 1.20
C LEU A 91 23.92 1.25 2.66
N TRP A 92 23.11 0.79 3.61
CA TRP A 92 23.54 0.71 5.01
C TRP A 92 24.32 -0.60 5.20
N PRO A 93 25.49 -0.61 5.88
CA PRO A 93 26.23 -1.85 6.09
C PRO A 93 25.55 -2.63 7.20
N ALA A 94 24.58 -3.49 6.88
CA ALA A 94 24.05 -4.45 7.83
C ALA A 94 23.56 -5.71 7.10
N GLU A 95 24.08 -6.86 7.53
CA GLU A 95 23.76 -8.20 7.04
C GLU A 95 22.36 -8.67 7.47
N THR A 96 21.32 -7.86 7.24
CA THR A 96 19.93 -8.18 7.58
C THR A 96 19.06 -8.09 6.33
N CYS A 97 18.24 -9.11 6.08
CA CYS A 97 17.37 -9.24 4.89
C CYS A 97 16.37 -8.09 4.68
N LEU A 98 16.23 -7.16 5.63
CA LEU A 98 15.27 -6.08 5.58
C LEU A 98 15.91 -4.77 5.11
N THR A 99 16.46 -4.77 3.90
CA THR A 99 16.78 -3.50 3.24
C THR A 99 15.49 -3.01 2.59
N PRO A 100 14.79 -1.98 3.11
CA PRO A 100 13.66 -1.41 2.38
C PRO A 100 14.22 -0.75 1.12
N CYS A 101 14.04 -1.40 -0.02
CA CYS A 101 14.28 -0.79 -1.31
C CYS A 101 13.16 0.21 -1.57
N LEU A 102 13.30 1.43 -1.04
CA LEU A 102 12.38 2.52 -1.33
C LEU A 102 12.54 2.94 -2.79
N THR A 103 11.63 2.45 -3.62
CA THR A 103 11.48 2.87 -4.99
C THR A 103 10.42 3.96 -5.05
N SER A 104 10.79 5.16 -5.49
CA SER A 104 9.85 6.28 -5.62
C SER A 104 9.63 6.61 -7.09
N LEU A 105 8.35 6.63 -7.50
CA LEU A 105 7.91 7.12 -8.80
C LEU A 105 7.25 8.48 -8.56
N GLU A 106 7.87 9.53 -9.09
CA GLU A 106 7.31 10.88 -9.04
C GLU A 106 6.65 11.22 -10.37
N PHE A 107 5.33 11.40 -10.35
CA PHE A 107 4.55 11.81 -11.51
C PHE A 107 4.64 13.33 -11.64
N SER A 108 5.48 13.79 -12.57
CA SER A 108 5.42 15.19 -12.99
C SER A 108 4.20 15.37 -13.88
N GLY A 109 3.12 15.92 -13.29
CA GLY A 109 1.93 16.35 -14.02
C GLY A 109 2.11 17.68 -14.73
#